data_AF-A0A535QP37-F1
#
_entry.id   AF-A0A535QP37-F1
#
_cell.length_a   1.000
_cell.length_b   1.000
_cell.length_c   1.000
_cell.angle_alpha   90.00
_cell.angle_beta   90.00
_cell.angle_gamma   90.00
#
_symmetry.space_group_name_H-M   'P 1'
#
loop_
_entity.id
_entity.type
_entity.pdbx_description
1 polymer ?
#
loop_
_entity_poly.entity_id
_entity_poly.type
_entity_poly.pdbx_seq_one_letter_code
_entity_poly.pdbx_strand_id
1 'polypeptide(L)'
;MMQLTQTIQIMPYAYGKPGKQPVQPMLPGLEAEQTTRPMVTNRQVAEVLSSIASLLEFQNSNPYRIQAYRNAARGVLELQEPAAAIVARGELLPVPGLGRRLQMRIAELVSTGTMTFYNDLCMQSLPQGARSLMAVEHVGPHVAIRLYEELGIDSPEKLWWAAHQQRLRKLSGFGVRSETRLKEAAAHFLGRKEPAQLGGVA
;
A
#
# COMPACT_ATOMS: atom_id res chain seq x y z
N MET A 1 23.52 28.68 28.86
CA MET A 1 22.26 27.95 28.55
C MET A 1 22.39 27.42 27.14
N MET A 2 22.52 26.10 27.00
CA MET A 2 22.92 25.42 25.77
C MET A 2 21.82 25.50 24.70
N GLN A 3 22.18 26.03 23.54
CA GLN A 3 21.47 25.83 22.28
C GLN A 3 21.82 24.44 21.77
N LEU A 4 20.84 23.56 21.60
CA LEU A 4 21.03 22.26 20.93
C LEU A 4 20.38 22.32 19.55
N THR A 5 21.21 22.64 18.56
CA THR A 5 21.02 22.28 17.16
C THR A 5 21.26 20.78 17.01
N GLN A 6 20.25 19.99 16.67
CA GLN A 6 20.45 18.60 16.25
C GLN A 6 20.43 18.53 14.73
N THR A 7 21.62 18.50 14.14
CA THR A 7 21.87 18.12 12.74
C THR A 7 21.55 16.64 12.56
N ILE A 8 20.64 16.31 11.64
CA ILE A 8 20.34 14.94 11.23
C ILE A 8 21.43 14.50 10.25
N GLN A 9 22.28 13.57 10.69
CA GLN A 9 23.35 12.98 9.88
C GLN A 9 22.79 11.78 9.11
N ILE A 10 22.59 11.95 7.81
CA ILE A 10 22.17 10.87 6.91
C ILE A 10 23.44 10.16 6.41
N MET A 11 23.68 8.94 6.89
CA MET A 11 24.77 8.07 6.42
C MET A 11 24.38 7.43 5.06
N PRO A 12 25.25 7.45 4.04
CA PRO A 12 24.98 6.79 2.77
C PRO A 12 25.30 5.30 2.87
N TYR A 13 24.29 4.44 2.76
CA TYR A 13 24.53 3.00 2.57
C TYR A 13 24.94 2.73 1.13
N ALA A 14 26.23 2.44 0.94
CA ALA A 14 26.82 2.02 -0.33
C ALA A 14 26.34 0.60 -0.71
N TYR A 15 25.75 0.47 -1.90
CA TYR A 15 25.38 -0.82 -2.50
C TYR A 15 26.60 -1.46 -3.18
N GLY A 16 27.07 -2.60 -2.66
CA GLY A 16 28.02 -3.49 -3.32
C GLY A 16 27.31 -4.58 -4.12
N LYS A 17 27.83 -4.92 -5.31
CA LYS A 17 27.36 -6.02 -6.18
C LYS A 17 27.39 -7.38 -5.43
N PRO A 18 26.54 -8.37 -5.79
CA PRO A 18 26.52 -9.66 -5.12
C PRO A 18 27.71 -10.51 -5.56
N GLY A 19 28.80 -10.45 -4.79
CA GLY A 19 29.95 -11.34 -4.90
C GLY A 19 30.08 -12.14 -3.61
N LYS A 20 30.05 -13.47 -3.73
CA LYS A 20 30.21 -14.47 -2.66
C LYS A 20 31.11 -13.98 -1.51
N GLN A 21 30.54 -13.75 -0.34
CA GLN A 21 31.33 -13.61 0.89
C GLN A 21 31.71 -15.00 1.41
N PRO A 22 32.97 -15.21 1.86
CA PRO A 22 33.37 -16.47 2.43
C PRO A 22 32.63 -16.68 3.75
N VAL A 23 31.97 -17.83 3.88
CA VAL A 23 31.37 -18.27 5.14
C VAL A 23 32.47 -18.46 6.17
N GLN A 24 32.51 -17.60 7.19
CA GLN A 24 33.26 -17.90 8.41
C GLN A 24 32.61 -19.13 9.07
N PRO A 25 33.38 -20.13 9.52
CA PRO A 25 32.79 -21.23 10.26
C PRO A 25 32.27 -20.71 11.61
N MET A 26 30.95 -20.71 11.78
CA MET A 26 30.27 -20.23 12.97
C MET A 26 30.17 -21.38 14.00
N LEU A 27 30.45 -21.06 15.27
CA LEU A 27 30.47 -21.99 16.40
C LEU A 27 29.14 -22.74 16.57
N PRO A 28 29.15 -24.03 16.96
CA PRO A 28 27.93 -24.81 17.15
C PRO A 28 27.25 -24.47 18.47
N GLY A 29 25.96 -24.11 18.44
CA GLY A 29 25.14 -24.04 19.66
C GLY A 29 24.12 -22.91 19.79
N LEU A 30 23.80 -22.15 18.74
CA LEU A 30 22.67 -21.20 18.77
C LEU A 30 21.70 -21.55 17.65
N GLU A 31 20.58 -22.14 18.05
CA GLU A 31 19.47 -22.48 17.16
C GLU A 31 19.05 -21.25 16.37
N ALA A 32 18.82 -21.45 15.07
CA ALA A 32 18.54 -20.41 14.10
C ALA A 32 17.41 -19.48 14.58
N GLU A 33 17.78 -18.30 15.05
CA GLU A 33 16.85 -17.22 15.29
C GLU A 33 16.28 -16.82 13.93
N GLN A 34 15.07 -17.32 13.65
CA GLN A 34 14.36 -17.15 12.41
C GLN A 34 14.22 -15.65 12.15
N THR A 35 15.04 -15.14 11.24
CA THR A 35 14.94 -13.77 10.74
C THR A 35 13.70 -13.73 9.85
N THR A 36 12.52 -13.60 10.45
CA THR A 36 11.24 -13.42 9.75
C THR A 36 11.30 -12.12 8.97
N ARG A 37 11.79 -12.19 7.72
CA ARG A 37 11.57 -11.13 6.73
C ARG A 37 10.06 -10.86 6.68
N PRO A 38 9.62 -9.60 6.62
CA PRO A 38 8.20 -9.31 6.47
C PRO A 38 7.71 -9.95 5.17
N MET A 39 6.93 -11.01 5.29
CA MET A 39 6.41 -11.72 4.12
C MET A 39 5.17 -10.96 3.63
N VAL A 40 5.33 -10.19 2.56
CA VAL A 40 4.18 -9.53 1.91
C VAL A 40 3.21 -10.61 1.43
N THR A 41 1.96 -10.51 1.87
CA THR A 41 0.91 -11.47 1.51
C THR A 41 0.43 -11.27 0.08
N ASN A 42 -0.09 -12.33 -0.56
CA ASN A 42 -0.70 -12.25 -1.90
C ASN A 42 -1.80 -11.18 -1.96
N ARG A 43 -2.55 -11.02 -0.87
CA ARG A 43 -3.57 -9.97 -0.74
C ARG A 43 -2.98 -8.57 -0.84
N GLN A 44 -1.91 -8.29 -0.09
CA GLN A 44 -1.23 -6.99 -0.15
C GLN A 44 -0.64 -6.72 -1.54
N VAL A 45 -0.06 -7.74 -2.19
CA VAL A 45 0.41 -7.62 -3.57
C VAL A 45 -0.74 -7.25 -4.51
N ALA A 46 -1.86 -7.95 -4.42
CA ALA A 46 -3.03 -7.68 -5.24
C ALA A 46 -3.65 -6.29 -4.99
N GLU A 47 -3.64 -5.81 -3.75
CA GLU A 47 -4.09 -4.47 -3.37
C GLU A 47 -3.19 -3.38 -4.01
N VAL A 48 -1.87 -3.56 -3.98
CA VAL A 48 -0.92 -2.65 -4.67
C VAL A 48 -1.14 -2.67 -6.18
N LEU A 49 -1.24 -3.85 -6.80
CA LEU A 49 -1.47 -3.98 -8.24
C LEU A 49 -2.81 -3.35 -8.68
N SER A 50 -3.86 -3.52 -7.88
CA SER A 50 -5.16 -2.90 -8.11
C SER A 50 -5.11 -1.38 -7.96
N SER A 51 -4.33 -0.88 -7.01
CA SER A 51 -4.10 0.56 -6.82
C SER A 51 -3.35 1.17 -8.00
N ILE A 52 -2.34 0.47 -8.55
CA ILE A 52 -1.65 0.89 -9.78
C ILE A 52 -2.63 0.97 -10.95
N ALA A 53 -3.48 -0.02 -11.15
CA ALA A 53 -4.47 0.01 -12.22
C ALA A 53 -5.38 1.24 -12.11
N SER A 54 -5.81 1.58 -10.90
CA SER A 54 -6.66 2.74 -10.62
C SER A 54 -5.94 4.06 -10.87
N LEU A 55 -4.64 4.15 -10.53
CA LEU A 55 -3.81 5.31 -10.83
C LEU A 55 -3.57 5.50 -12.34
N LEU A 56 -3.40 4.40 -13.07
CA LEU A 56 -3.26 4.43 -14.52
C LEU A 56 -4.57 4.85 -15.21
N GLU A 57 -5.70 4.34 -14.72
CA GLU A 57 -7.04 4.71 -15.15
C GLU A 57 -7.31 6.20 -14.92
N PHE A 58 -6.98 6.70 -13.72
CA PHE A 58 -7.06 8.13 -13.39
C PHE A 58 -6.27 9.03 -14.34
N GLN A 59 -5.12 8.56 -14.83
CA GLN A 59 -4.31 9.28 -15.82
C GLN A 59 -4.78 9.11 -17.27
N ASN A 60 -5.90 8.43 -17.52
CA ASN A 60 -6.33 8.03 -18.86
C ASN A 60 -5.21 7.30 -19.64
N SER A 61 -4.43 6.47 -18.94
CA SER A 61 -3.36 5.67 -19.55
C SER A 61 -3.92 4.57 -20.47
N ASN A 62 -3.02 3.90 -21.19
CA ASN A 62 -3.36 2.81 -22.09
C ASN A 62 -4.24 1.71 -21.42
N PRO A 63 -5.43 1.39 -21.98
CA PRO A 63 -6.36 0.39 -21.44
C PRO A 63 -5.78 -1.01 -21.27
N TYR A 64 -4.92 -1.45 -22.19
CA TYR A 64 -4.26 -2.76 -22.08
C TYR A 64 -3.33 -2.82 -20.86
N ARG A 65 -2.66 -1.71 -20.52
CA ARG A 65 -1.82 -1.64 -19.32
C ARG A 65 -2.67 -1.71 -18.06
N ILE A 66 -3.78 -0.98 -18.02
CA ILE A 66 -4.72 -1.02 -16.88
C ILE A 66 -5.22 -2.45 -16.67
N GLN A 67 -5.68 -3.11 -17.75
CA GLN A 67 -6.18 -4.48 -17.67
C GLN A 67 -5.10 -5.48 -17.27
N ALA A 68 -3.85 -5.31 -17.72
CA ALA A 68 -2.73 -6.16 -17.31
C ALA A 68 -2.51 -6.12 -15.78
N TYR A 69 -2.60 -4.93 -15.15
CA TYR A 69 -2.49 -4.81 -13.70
C TYR A 69 -3.69 -5.41 -12.95
N ARG A 70 -4.91 -5.22 -13.46
CA ARG A 70 -6.12 -5.86 -12.90
C ARG A 70 -6.05 -7.40 -12.99
N ASN A 71 -5.56 -7.92 -14.10
CA ASN A 71 -5.38 -9.37 -14.30
C ASN A 71 -4.29 -9.92 -13.39
N ALA A 72 -3.17 -9.20 -13.25
CA ALA A 72 -2.10 -9.59 -12.33
C ALA A 72 -2.59 -9.62 -10.87
N ALA A 73 -3.37 -8.63 -10.44
CA ALA A 73 -3.95 -8.61 -9.10
C ALA A 73 -4.82 -9.85 -8.84
N ARG A 74 -5.72 -10.20 -9.76
CA ARG A 74 -6.55 -11.42 -9.66
C ARG A 74 -5.70 -12.68 -9.67
N GLY A 75 -4.78 -12.80 -10.61
CA GLY A 75 -3.93 -13.99 -10.74
C GLY A 75 -3.07 -14.24 -9.51
N VAL A 76 -2.58 -13.18 -8.84
CA VAL A 76 -1.84 -13.32 -7.58
C VAL A 76 -2.72 -13.80 -6.42
N LEU A 77 -3.98 -13.38 -6.36
CA LEU A 77 -4.94 -13.88 -5.35
C LEU A 77 -5.28 -15.35 -5.54
N GLU A 78 -5.28 -15.83 -6.78
CA GLU A 78 -5.61 -17.20 -7.16
C GLU A 78 -4.44 -18.18 -7.04
N LEU A 79 -3.23 -17.69 -6.69
CA LEU A 79 -2.08 -18.55 -6.48
C LEU A 79 -2.32 -19.52 -5.31
N GLN A 80 -2.05 -20.80 -5.54
CA GLN A 80 -2.12 -21.86 -4.53
C GLN A 80 -1.00 -21.73 -3.47
N GLU A 81 0.10 -21.09 -3.85
CA GLU A 81 1.25 -20.86 -3.00
C GLU A 81 1.47 -19.34 -2.80
N PRO A 82 1.98 -18.88 -1.64
CA PRO A 82 2.40 -17.51 -1.49
C PRO A 82 3.40 -17.07 -2.57
N ALA A 83 3.13 -15.93 -3.21
CA ALA A 83 4.03 -15.31 -4.18
C ALA A 83 5.43 -15.09 -3.59
N ALA A 84 5.51 -14.84 -2.29
CA ALA A 84 6.77 -14.74 -1.55
C ALA A 84 7.62 -16.01 -1.57
N ALA A 85 7.00 -17.18 -1.43
CA ALA A 85 7.73 -18.44 -1.47
C ALA A 85 8.23 -18.75 -2.88
N ILE A 86 7.41 -18.53 -3.91
CA ILE A 86 7.78 -18.72 -5.32
C ILE A 86 8.96 -17.81 -5.70
N VAL A 87 8.86 -16.51 -5.37
CA VAL A 87 9.92 -15.54 -5.67
C VAL A 87 11.21 -15.85 -4.90
N ALA A 88 11.12 -16.32 -3.65
CA ALA A 88 12.29 -16.69 -2.86
C ALA A 88 13.08 -17.87 -3.48
N ARG A 89 12.42 -18.75 -4.24
CA ARG A 89 13.08 -19.80 -5.03
C ARG A 89 13.69 -19.30 -6.35
N GLY A 90 13.50 -18.02 -6.69
CA GLY A 90 13.92 -17.45 -7.97
C GLY A 90 13.01 -17.85 -9.14
N GLU A 91 11.82 -18.37 -8.85
CA GLU A 91 10.85 -18.79 -9.84
C GLU A 91 9.98 -17.61 -10.29
N LEU A 92 9.43 -17.74 -11.50
CA LEU A 92 8.44 -16.80 -12.02
C LEU A 92 7.05 -17.15 -11.47
N LEU A 93 6.23 -16.12 -11.22
CA LEU A 93 4.86 -16.34 -10.80
C LEU A 93 4.08 -17.01 -11.94
N PRO A 94 3.38 -18.12 -11.68
CA PRO A 94 2.63 -18.88 -12.69
C PRO A 94 1.28 -18.19 -12.99
N VAL A 95 1.33 -16.90 -13.31
CA VAL A 95 0.17 -16.08 -13.65
C VAL A 95 0.12 -15.84 -15.16
N PRO A 96 -0.90 -16.33 -15.87
CA PRO A 96 -1.03 -16.13 -17.31
C PRO A 96 -1.03 -14.65 -17.71
N GLY A 97 -0.29 -14.31 -18.75
CA GLY A 97 -0.19 -12.93 -19.27
C GLY A 97 0.71 -11.99 -18.44
N LEU A 98 1.37 -12.48 -17.39
CA LEU A 98 2.29 -11.69 -16.57
C LEU A 98 3.66 -11.52 -17.24
N GLY A 99 3.87 -10.40 -17.93
CA GLY A 99 5.12 -10.10 -18.61
C GLY A 99 6.31 -9.89 -17.65
N ARG A 100 7.55 -10.07 -18.16
CA ARG A 100 8.81 -9.99 -17.37
C ARG A 100 8.93 -8.74 -16.51
N ARG A 101 8.55 -7.56 -17.04
CA ARG A 101 8.64 -6.30 -16.28
C ARG A 101 7.73 -6.30 -15.06
N LEU A 102 6.54 -6.88 -15.18
CA LEU A 102 5.57 -6.95 -14.09
C LEU A 102 5.96 -8.01 -13.07
N GLN A 103 6.50 -9.14 -13.52
CA GLN A 103 7.12 -10.16 -12.65
C GLN A 103 8.20 -9.54 -11.76
N MET A 104 9.14 -8.78 -12.34
CA MET A 104 10.20 -8.11 -11.57
C MET A 104 9.67 -7.12 -10.54
N ARG A 105 8.63 -6.36 -10.88
CA ARG A 105 7.98 -5.42 -9.94
C ARG A 105 7.33 -6.15 -8.77
N ILE A 106 6.65 -7.27 -9.03
CA ILE A 106 6.05 -8.07 -7.95
C ILE A 106 7.14 -8.69 -7.10
N ALA A 107 8.23 -9.19 -7.70
CA ALA A 107 9.37 -9.71 -6.96
C ALA A 107 10.04 -8.66 -6.07
N GLU A 108 10.18 -7.42 -6.55
CA GLU A 108 10.61 -6.26 -5.76
C GLU A 108 9.69 -6.07 -4.55
N LEU A 109 8.38 -5.90 -4.78
CA LEU A 109 7.38 -5.69 -3.73
C LEU A 109 7.44 -6.76 -2.65
N VAL A 110 7.51 -8.01 -3.08
CA VAL A 110 7.51 -9.17 -2.19
C VAL A 110 8.81 -9.30 -1.39
N SER A 111 9.94 -8.89 -1.99
CA SER A 111 11.26 -9.01 -1.34
C SER A 111 11.58 -7.84 -0.41
N THR A 112 11.12 -6.63 -0.75
CA THR A 112 11.48 -5.39 -0.03
C THR A 112 10.33 -4.80 0.76
N GLY A 113 9.09 -5.27 0.55
CA GLY A 113 7.88 -4.64 1.08
C GLY A 113 7.44 -3.38 0.32
N THR A 114 8.18 -2.94 -0.68
CA THR A 114 7.92 -1.68 -1.40
C THR A 114 8.07 -1.86 -2.91
N MET A 115 7.34 -1.06 -3.69
CA MET A 115 7.45 -1.08 -5.15
C MET A 115 7.74 0.34 -5.64
N THR A 116 8.95 0.56 -6.17
CA THR A 116 9.40 1.88 -6.64
C THR A 116 8.42 2.48 -7.64
N PHE A 117 8.00 1.69 -8.63
CA PHE A 117 7.04 2.15 -9.64
C PHE A 117 5.70 2.61 -9.05
N TYR A 118 5.22 1.97 -7.99
CA TYR A 118 3.97 2.35 -7.35
C TYR A 118 4.11 3.69 -6.62
N ASN A 119 5.21 3.87 -5.89
CA ASN A 119 5.50 5.09 -5.15
C ASN A 119 5.63 6.28 -6.11
N ASP A 120 6.40 6.12 -7.19
CA ASP A 120 6.58 7.15 -8.22
C ASP A 120 5.23 7.54 -8.85
N LEU A 121 4.41 6.54 -9.17
CA LEU A 121 3.10 6.77 -9.77
C LEU A 121 2.16 7.52 -8.83
N CYS A 122 2.16 7.22 -7.54
CA CYS A 122 1.37 7.97 -6.56
C CYS A 122 1.77 9.45 -6.53
N MET A 123 3.09 9.73 -6.54
CA MET A 123 3.61 11.09 -6.51
C MET A 123 3.29 11.90 -7.76
N GLN A 124 3.39 11.26 -8.94
CA GLN A 124 3.19 11.92 -10.23
C GLN A 124 1.71 12.13 -10.57
N SER A 125 0.85 11.20 -10.17
CA SER A 125 -0.52 11.13 -10.70
C SER A 125 -1.53 11.82 -9.80
N LEU A 126 -1.38 11.72 -8.48
CA LEU A 126 -2.41 12.16 -7.57
C LEU A 126 -2.28 13.66 -7.26
N PRO A 127 -3.38 14.44 -7.28
CA PRO A 127 -3.41 15.79 -6.71
C PRO A 127 -3.01 15.79 -5.23
N GLN A 128 -2.50 16.91 -4.74
CA GLN A 128 -2.06 17.03 -3.33
C GLN A 128 -3.16 16.66 -2.34
N GLY A 129 -4.42 17.03 -2.62
CA GLY A 129 -5.55 16.67 -1.77
C GLY A 129 -5.77 15.15 -1.66
N ALA A 130 -5.81 14.47 -2.80
CA ALA A 130 -5.91 13.01 -2.84
C ALA A 130 -4.71 12.34 -2.13
N ARG A 131 -3.49 12.85 -2.30
CA ARG A 131 -2.32 12.33 -1.56
C ARG A 131 -2.44 12.53 -0.06
N SER A 132 -2.99 13.67 0.38
CA SER A 132 -3.17 13.98 1.81
C SER A 132 -4.12 12.98 2.49
N LEU A 133 -5.12 12.49 1.75
CA LEU A 133 -6.02 11.45 2.24
C LEU A 133 -5.33 10.11 2.49
N MET A 134 -4.26 9.79 1.75
CA MET A 134 -3.54 8.52 1.93
C MET A 134 -2.78 8.41 3.25
N ALA A 135 -2.65 9.51 4.00
CA ALA A 135 -2.12 9.49 5.36
C ALA A 135 -3.14 8.93 6.38
N VAL A 136 -4.42 8.87 6.01
CA VAL A 136 -5.48 8.27 6.82
C VAL A 136 -5.44 6.76 6.65
N GLU A 137 -5.54 6.02 7.75
CA GLU A 137 -5.56 4.56 7.71
C GLU A 137 -6.71 4.05 6.82
N HIS A 138 -6.45 2.93 6.13
CA HIS A 138 -7.37 2.30 5.17
C HIS A 138 -7.62 3.11 3.88
N VAL A 139 -7.00 4.27 3.71
CA VAL A 139 -7.09 5.05 2.47
C VAL A 139 -5.87 4.80 1.58
N GLY A 140 -6.00 3.84 0.67
CA GLY A 140 -5.05 3.66 -0.44
C GLY A 140 -5.37 4.56 -1.65
N PRO A 141 -4.53 4.59 -2.69
CA PRO A 141 -4.72 5.42 -3.88
C PRO A 141 -6.07 5.23 -4.55
N HIS A 142 -6.54 3.98 -4.66
CA HIS A 142 -7.86 3.69 -5.24
C HIS A 142 -8.98 4.40 -4.47
N VAL A 143 -8.95 4.34 -3.13
CA VAL A 143 -9.94 5.01 -2.28
C VAL A 143 -9.77 6.52 -2.36
N ALA A 144 -8.54 7.03 -2.28
CA ALA A 144 -8.23 8.45 -2.36
C ALA A 144 -8.72 9.10 -3.67
N ILE A 145 -8.49 8.46 -4.81
CA ILE A 145 -8.97 8.92 -6.13
C ILE A 145 -10.49 9.03 -6.12
N ARG A 146 -11.19 8.00 -5.65
CA ARG A 146 -12.66 7.98 -5.63
C ARG A 146 -13.24 9.03 -4.69
N LEU A 147 -12.65 9.20 -3.51
CA LEU A 147 -13.05 10.27 -2.58
C LEU A 147 -12.88 11.66 -3.22
N TYR A 148 -11.78 11.86 -3.95
CA TYR A 148 -11.47 13.12 -4.61
C TYR A 148 -12.40 13.39 -5.80
N GLU A 149 -12.46 12.49 -6.78
CA GLU A 149 -13.21 12.67 -8.02
C GLU A 149 -14.73 12.62 -7.83
N GLU A 150 -15.23 11.62 -7.10
CA GLU A 150 -16.68 11.38 -7.01
C GLU A 150 -17.35 12.22 -5.91
N LEU A 151 -16.61 12.61 -4.84
CA LEU A 151 -17.17 13.34 -3.69
C LEU A 151 -16.54 14.71 -3.43
N GLY A 152 -15.47 15.09 -4.15
CA GLY A 152 -14.77 16.37 -3.93
C GLY A 152 -14.06 16.44 -2.57
N ILE A 153 -13.69 15.29 -2.00
CA ILE A 153 -13.01 15.21 -0.72
C ILE A 153 -11.50 15.26 -0.98
N ASP A 154 -10.83 16.27 -0.45
CA ASP A 154 -9.40 16.54 -0.70
C ASP A 154 -8.59 16.68 0.60
N SER A 155 -9.20 16.43 1.76
CA SER A 155 -8.53 16.53 3.05
C SER A 155 -9.12 15.55 4.08
N PRO A 156 -8.32 15.11 5.07
CA PRO A 156 -8.80 14.27 6.17
C PRO A 156 -9.98 14.89 6.94
N GLU A 157 -10.03 16.22 7.08
CA GLU A 157 -11.14 16.94 7.70
C GLU A 157 -12.43 16.81 6.89
N LYS A 158 -12.35 16.96 5.55
CA LYS A 158 -13.50 16.78 4.67
C LYS A 158 -13.97 15.32 4.68
N LEU A 159 -13.03 14.36 4.73
CA LEU A 159 -13.36 12.94 4.86
C LEU A 159 -14.15 12.67 6.14
N TRP A 160 -13.68 13.20 7.27
CA TRP A 160 -14.35 13.04 8.57
C TRP A 160 -15.79 13.59 8.54
N TRP A 161 -15.98 14.80 7.99
CA TRP A 161 -17.30 15.40 7.86
C TRP A 161 -18.21 14.64 6.90
N ALA A 162 -17.68 14.21 5.76
CA ALA A 162 -18.44 13.43 4.78
C ALA A 162 -18.91 12.08 5.35
N ALA A 163 -18.07 11.42 6.15
CA ALA A 163 -18.44 10.19 6.84
C ALA A 163 -19.55 10.42 7.89
N HIS A 164 -19.52 11.53 8.63
CA HIS A 164 -20.59 11.89 9.57
C HIS A 164 -21.92 12.17 8.87
N GLN A 165 -21.87 12.76 7.68
CA GLN A 165 -23.05 13.04 6.85
C GLN A 165 -23.51 11.83 6.02
N GLN A 166 -22.94 10.65 6.26
CA GLN A 166 -23.24 9.42 5.52
C GLN A 166 -23.00 9.52 4.00
N ARG A 167 -22.19 10.50 3.56
CA ARG A 167 -21.95 10.77 2.15
C ARG A 167 -21.09 9.70 1.48
N LEU A 168 -20.27 8.98 2.25
CA LEU A 168 -19.40 7.93 1.71
C LEU A 168 -20.22 6.77 1.12
N ARG A 169 -21.43 6.53 1.64
CA ARG A 169 -22.34 5.49 1.13
C ARG A 169 -22.82 5.70 -0.30
N LYS A 170 -22.65 6.91 -0.85
CA LYS A 170 -22.96 7.20 -2.25
C LYS A 170 -21.97 6.53 -3.21
N LEU A 171 -20.77 6.19 -2.73
CA LEU A 171 -19.76 5.50 -3.52
C LEU A 171 -20.09 4.01 -3.61
N SER A 172 -20.12 3.48 -4.83
CA SER A 172 -20.25 2.03 -5.04
C SER A 172 -19.17 1.25 -4.27
N GLY A 173 -19.55 0.24 -3.50
CA GLY A 173 -18.63 -0.55 -2.66
C GLY A 173 -18.31 0.06 -1.28
N PHE A 174 -18.83 1.24 -0.95
CA PHE A 174 -18.71 1.84 0.38
C PHE A 174 -20.01 1.62 1.15
N GLY A 175 -20.04 0.58 1.98
CA GLY A 175 -21.15 0.33 2.91
C GLY A 175 -20.92 0.98 4.28
N VAL A 176 -21.87 0.76 5.19
CA VAL A 176 -21.81 1.23 6.59
C VAL A 176 -20.49 0.85 7.25
N ARG A 177 -20.03 -0.39 7.08
CA ARG A 177 -18.77 -0.87 7.67
C ARG A 177 -17.54 -0.10 7.18
N SER A 178 -17.47 0.18 5.87
CA SER A 178 -16.35 0.92 5.29
C SER A 178 -16.37 2.38 5.74
N GLU A 179 -17.57 2.99 5.79
CA GLU A 179 -17.74 4.35 6.29
C GLU A 179 -17.33 4.48 7.76
N THR A 180 -17.76 3.57 8.63
CA THR A 180 -17.38 3.57 10.05
C THR A 180 -15.87 3.48 10.22
N ARG A 181 -15.21 2.58 9.49
CA ARG A 181 -13.74 2.46 9.52
C ARG A 181 -13.02 3.73 9.08
N LEU A 182 -13.49 4.34 7.99
CA LEU A 182 -12.90 5.58 7.48
C LEU A 182 -13.17 6.77 8.40
N LYS A 183 -14.34 6.80 9.06
CA LYS A 183 -14.69 7.80 10.07
C LYS A 183 -13.76 7.71 11.28
N GLU A 184 -13.55 6.50 11.80
CA GLU A 184 -12.66 6.21 12.93
C GLU A 184 -11.21 6.57 12.58
N ALA A 185 -10.73 6.11 11.42
CA ALA A 185 -9.38 6.41 10.94
C ALA A 185 -9.15 7.93 10.77
N ALA A 186 -10.12 8.65 10.19
CA ALA A 186 -10.02 10.10 10.04
C ALA A 186 -10.08 10.83 11.40
N ALA A 187 -10.89 10.35 12.35
CA ALA A 187 -10.94 10.93 13.70
C ALA A 187 -9.61 10.76 14.43
N HIS A 188 -9.02 9.56 14.36
CA HIS A 188 -7.72 9.26 14.93
C HIS A 188 -6.62 10.12 14.32
N PHE A 189 -6.57 10.24 12.99
CA PHE A 189 -5.62 11.10 12.28
C PHE A 189 -5.71 12.56 12.72
N LEU A 190 -6.92 13.07 12.95
CA LEU A 190 -7.18 14.45 13.36
C LEU A 190 -7.02 14.68 14.88
N GLY A 191 -6.70 13.65 15.66
CA GLY A 191 -6.65 13.73 17.12
C GLY A 191 -8.00 14.02 17.78
N ARG A 192 -9.11 13.74 17.08
CA ARG A 192 -10.46 13.96 17.60
C ARG A 192 -10.91 12.72 18.37
N LYS A 193 -11.30 12.89 19.63
CA LYS A 193 -12.11 11.86 20.31
C LYS A 193 -13.44 11.79 19.58
N GLU A 194 -13.91 10.57 19.27
CA GLU A 194 -15.29 10.41 18.78
C GLU A 194 -16.23 11.19 19.71
N PRO A 195 -17.22 11.94 19.19
CA PRO A 195 -18.33 12.32 20.05
C PRO A 195 -18.88 11.00 20.60
N ALA A 196 -18.79 10.84 21.92
CA ALA A 196 -19.24 9.65 22.62
C ALA A 196 -20.59 9.26 22.02
N GLN A 197 -20.67 8.04 21.50
CA GLN A 197 -21.93 7.48 21.02
C GLN A 197 -22.91 7.64 22.18
N LEU A 198 -23.78 8.65 22.12
CA LEU A 198 -24.93 8.72 23.00
C LEU A 198 -25.71 7.47 22.63
N GLY A 199 -25.62 6.49 23.53
CA GLY A 199 -26.22 5.18 23.35
C GLY A 199 -27.64 5.35 22.89
N GLY A 200 -28.08 4.43 22.04
CA GLY A 200 -29.50 4.24 21.81
C GLY A 200 -30.19 4.22 23.16
N VAL A 201 -31.06 5.21 23.37
CA VAL A 201 -32.01 5.17 24.47
C VAL A 201 -33.38 5.22 23.82
N ALA A 202 -34.02 4.05 23.90
CA ALA A 202 -35.44 3.74 23.81
C ALA A 202 -36.21 4.15 22.54
#